data_AF-A0A2G8HVU3-F1
#
_entry.id   AF-A0A2G8HVU3-F1
#
_cell.length_a   1.000
_cell.length_b   1.000
_cell.length_c   1.000
_cell.angle_alpha   90.00
_cell.angle_beta   90.00
_cell.angle_gamma   90.00
#
_symmetry.space_group_name_H-M   'P 1'
#
loop_
_entity.id
_entity.type
_entity.pdbx_description
1 polymer ?
#
loop_
_entity_poly.entity_id
_entity_poly.type
_entity_poly.pdbx_seq_one_letter_code
_entity_poly.pdbx_strand_id
1 'polypeptide(L)'
;MEKYLILKDFMKINEKLIDLTKAATISILFTFCMAIGFHFTSDSIVHRFFILLGGDFLGGGYIQCFTYIAFFWAFFEIRDLLKKIVKENKAFKVKLLPTEEKHLILPAEVSDIHLKVTSLDKRKELLLFKMITKACLKFRATKSIPEMIEIISIQTDINKELSESDQSNIRYLTWVIPSIGFVGTVLGISQALMIANSGDMNLITATLGVAFDTTLVSLLLSIIIMWYYHSLQKELDLLHAKIKDHVIENLINRIEIE
;
A
#
# COMPACT_ATOMS: atom_id res chain seq x y z
N MET A 1 -10.91 25.75 -1.08
CA MET A 1 -10.82 24.36 -0.56
C MET A 1 -10.95 23.35 -1.70
N GLU A 2 -11.94 23.49 -2.57
CA GLU A 2 -12.19 22.63 -3.75
C GLU A 2 -11.00 22.52 -4.73
N LYS A 3 -10.39 23.64 -5.12
CA LYS A 3 -9.19 23.65 -5.99
C LYS A 3 -7.99 22.88 -5.41
N TYR A 4 -7.89 22.82 -4.08
CA TYR A 4 -6.81 22.12 -3.36
C TYR A 4 -7.06 20.61 -3.26
N LEU A 5 -8.32 20.19 -3.12
CA LEU A 5 -8.70 18.77 -3.24
C LEU A 5 -8.41 18.24 -4.64
N ILE A 6 -8.84 18.97 -5.68
CA ILE A 6 -8.62 18.58 -7.09
C ILE A 6 -7.13 18.43 -7.40
N LEU A 7 -6.29 19.37 -6.96
CA LEU A 7 -4.83 19.29 -7.13
C LEU A 7 -4.22 18.08 -6.42
N LYS A 8 -4.69 17.74 -5.23
CA LYS A 8 -4.19 16.59 -4.45
C LYS A 8 -4.59 15.26 -5.09
N ASP A 9 -5.82 15.16 -5.60
CA ASP A 9 -6.28 13.97 -6.32
C ASP A 9 -5.51 13.79 -7.62
N PHE A 10 -5.25 14.86 -8.37
CA PHE A 10 -4.46 14.82 -9.60
C PHE A 10 -3.02 14.36 -9.32
N MET A 11 -2.40 14.85 -8.24
CA MET A 11 -1.05 14.47 -7.85
C MET A 11 -0.98 13.00 -7.41
N LYS A 12 -2.01 12.50 -6.72
CA LYS A 12 -2.12 11.09 -6.29
C LYS A 12 -2.32 10.15 -7.47
N ILE A 13 -3.08 10.57 -8.50
CA ILE A 13 -3.21 9.84 -9.77
C ILE A 13 -1.85 9.77 -10.46
N ASN A 14 -1.09 10.86 -10.48
CA ASN A 14 0.23 10.90 -11.11
C ASN A 14 1.24 9.98 -10.38
N GLU A 15 1.25 9.95 -9.04
CA GLU A 15 2.07 9.00 -8.26
C GLU A 15 1.74 7.54 -8.63
N LYS A 16 0.45 7.18 -8.67
CA LYS A 16 0.02 5.82 -9.04
C LYS A 16 0.40 5.44 -10.46
N LEU A 17 0.32 6.38 -11.40
CA LEU A 17 0.71 6.16 -12.80
C LEU A 17 2.22 5.97 -12.94
N ILE A 18 3.02 6.71 -12.17
CA ILE A 18 4.47 6.54 -12.10
C ILE A 18 4.83 5.14 -11.56
N ASP A 19 4.12 4.66 -10.54
CA ASP A 19 4.40 3.32 -10.00
C ASP A 19 3.98 2.20 -10.97
N LEU A 20 2.86 2.38 -11.68
CA LEU A 20 2.44 1.49 -12.74
C LEU A 20 3.47 1.42 -13.88
N THR A 21 3.98 2.56 -14.34
CA THR A 21 4.98 2.59 -15.43
C THR A 21 6.30 1.94 -15.02
N LYS A 22 6.76 2.15 -13.78
CA LYS A 22 7.91 1.43 -13.22
C LYS A 22 7.67 -0.07 -13.15
N ALA A 23 6.51 -0.48 -12.64
CA ALA A 23 6.14 -1.89 -12.55
C ALA A 23 6.11 -2.54 -13.93
N ALA A 24 5.48 -1.90 -14.92
CA ALA A 24 5.45 -2.36 -16.30
C ALA A 24 6.86 -2.52 -16.89
N THR A 25 7.72 -1.51 -16.70
CA THR A 25 9.10 -1.55 -17.23
C THR A 25 9.89 -2.72 -16.64
N ILE A 26 9.81 -2.93 -15.32
CA ILE A 26 10.53 -4.01 -14.64
C ILE A 26 9.99 -5.39 -15.05
N SER A 27 8.66 -5.55 -15.13
CA SER A 27 8.04 -6.81 -15.54
C SER A 27 8.33 -7.19 -16.98
N ILE A 28 8.34 -6.20 -17.89
CA ILE A 28 8.68 -6.42 -19.30
C ILE A 28 10.15 -6.83 -19.41
N LEU A 29 11.05 -6.11 -18.72
CA LEU A 29 12.48 -6.45 -18.70
C LEU A 29 12.72 -7.85 -18.12
N PHE A 30 12.02 -8.20 -17.02
CA PHE A 30 12.12 -9.50 -16.40
C PHE A 30 11.64 -10.62 -17.34
N THR A 31 10.45 -10.46 -17.93
CA THR A 31 9.91 -11.42 -18.91
C THR A 31 10.82 -11.57 -20.12
N PHE A 32 11.38 -10.47 -20.63
CA PHE A 32 12.33 -10.49 -21.74
C PHE A 32 13.61 -11.24 -21.38
N CYS A 33 14.15 -11.04 -20.18
CA CYS A 33 15.29 -11.79 -19.67
C CYS A 33 14.99 -13.30 -19.58
N MET A 34 13.79 -13.67 -19.09
CA MET A 34 13.36 -15.07 -19.05
C MET A 34 13.23 -15.68 -20.45
N ALA A 35 12.73 -14.92 -21.43
CA ALA A 35 12.61 -15.36 -22.82
C ALA A 35 13.98 -15.55 -23.50
N ILE A 36 14.95 -14.67 -23.21
CA ILE A 36 16.34 -14.88 -23.66
C ILE A 36 16.89 -16.16 -23.03
N GLY A 37 16.78 -16.33 -21.71
CA GLY A 37 17.28 -17.50 -21.02
C GLY A 37 16.70 -18.82 -21.53
N PHE A 38 15.42 -18.81 -21.92
CA PHE A 38 14.75 -19.92 -22.59
C PHE A 38 15.43 -20.30 -23.92
N HIS A 39 15.76 -19.32 -24.78
CA HIS A 39 16.40 -19.60 -26.07
C HIS A 39 17.86 -20.04 -25.98
N PHE A 40 18.60 -19.62 -24.94
CA PHE A 40 20.02 -19.92 -24.78
C PHE A 40 20.31 -21.19 -23.99
N THR A 41 19.30 -21.83 -23.39
CA THR A 41 19.51 -22.97 -22.50
C THR A 41 19.01 -24.28 -23.10
N SER A 42 19.90 -25.26 -23.24
CA SER A 42 19.57 -26.61 -23.74
C SER A 42 19.44 -27.66 -22.64
N ASP A 43 19.76 -27.32 -21.38
CA ASP A 43 19.61 -28.22 -20.24
C ASP A 43 18.13 -28.34 -19.84
N SER A 44 17.63 -29.58 -19.71
CA SER A 44 16.21 -29.91 -19.50
C SER A 44 15.62 -29.24 -18.25
N ILE A 45 16.37 -29.19 -17.14
CA ILE A 45 15.86 -28.63 -15.88
C ILE A 45 15.80 -27.11 -15.95
N VAL A 46 16.87 -26.50 -16.44
CA VAL A 46 17.01 -25.04 -16.51
C VAL A 46 16.04 -24.47 -17.55
N HIS A 47 15.84 -25.17 -18.67
CA HIS A 47 14.84 -24.82 -19.68
C HIS A 47 13.41 -24.83 -19.09
N ARG A 48 13.05 -25.83 -18.27
CA ARG A 48 11.75 -25.89 -17.59
C ARG A 48 11.54 -24.73 -16.60
N PHE A 49 12.60 -24.31 -15.90
CA PHE A 49 12.57 -23.18 -14.98
C PHE A 49 12.27 -21.86 -15.72
N PHE A 50 12.88 -21.63 -16.89
CA PHE A 50 12.57 -20.46 -17.70
C PHE A 50 11.11 -20.48 -18.20
N ILE A 51 10.59 -21.63 -18.63
CA ILE A 51 9.17 -21.78 -19.00
C ILE A 51 8.25 -21.40 -17.82
N LEU A 52 8.52 -21.95 -16.63
CA LEU A 52 7.74 -21.67 -15.42
C LEU A 52 7.62 -20.16 -15.16
N LEU A 53 8.73 -19.44 -15.31
CA LEU A 53 8.78 -17.98 -15.09
C LEU A 53 8.25 -17.14 -16.26
N GLY A 54 7.76 -17.76 -17.34
CA GLY A 54 7.17 -17.07 -18.49
C GLY A 54 8.11 -16.85 -19.67
N GLY A 55 9.18 -17.65 -19.79
CA GLY A 55 10.14 -17.60 -20.89
C GLY A 55 9.55 -17.98 -22.24
N ASP A 56 8.60 -18.92 -22.29
CA ASP A 56 7.79 -19.18 -23.48
C ASP A 56 6.66 -18.13 -23.56
N PHE A 57 6.96 -17.01 -24.21
CA PHE A 57 6.03 -15.89 -24.30
C PHE A 57 4.75 -16.24 -25.06
N LEU A 58 4.82 -17.06 -26.12
CA LEU A 58 3.66 -17.39 -26.95
C LEU A 58 2.80 -18.49 -26.34
N GLY A 59 3.39 -19.46 -25.64
CA GLY A 59 2.66 -20.55 -24.99
C GLY A 59 1.89 -20.13 -23.73
N GLY A 60 2.28 -19.01 -23.11
CA GLY A 60 1.57 -18.49 -21.94
C GLY A 60 2.27 -17.39 -21.17
N GLY A 61 3.57 -17.16 -21.41
CA GLY A 61 4.42 -16.19 -20.69
C GLY A 61 3.89 -14.76 -20.63
N TYR A 62 3.04 -14.35 -21.59
CA TYR A 62 2.34 -13.07 -21.53
C TYR A 62 1.42 -12.95 -20.30
N ILE A 63 0.82 -14.04 -19.81
CA ILE A 63 0.00 -14.07 -18.59
C ILE A 63 0.88 -13.82 -17.37
N GLN A 64 2.01 -14.51 -17.25
CA GLN A 64 2.99 -14.26 -16.18
C GLN A 64 3.47 -12.82 -16.21
N CYS A 65 3.70 -12.23 -17.39
CA CYS A 65 4.05 -10.81 -17.51
C CYS A 65 2.99 -9.91 -16.86
N PHE A 66 1.70 -10.09 -17.17
CA PHE A 66 0.62 -9.35 -16.51
C PHE A 66 0.57 -9.58 -14.99
N THR A 67 0.81 -10.81 -14.55
CA THR A 67 0.92 -11.13 -13.11
C THR A 67 2.07 -10.36 -12.46
N TYR A 68 3.25 -10.30 -13.08
CA TYR A 68 4.39 -9.54 -12.57
C TYR A 68 4.10 -8.04 -12.51
N ILE A 69 3.42 -7.47 -13.53
CA ILE A 69 3.01 -6.05 -13.53
C ILE A 69 2.14 -5.77 -12.31
N ALA A 70 1.11 -6.58 -12.07
CA ALA A 70 0.23 -6.41 -10.93
C ALA A 70 0.99 -6.56 -9.59
N PHE A 71 1.90 -7.54 -9.50
CA PHE A 71 2.74 -7.77 -8.33
C PHE A 71 3.64 -6.56 -8.01
N PHE A 72 4.43 -6.09 -8.96
CA PHE A 72 5.36 -4.98 -8.74
C PHE A 72 4.62 -3.66 -8.48
N TRP A 73 3.46 -3.46 -9.10
CA TRP A 73 2.63 -2.29 -8.84
C TRP A 73 2.13 -2.29 -7.39
N ALA A 74 1.56 -3.41 -6.92
CA ALA A 74 1.14 -3.55 -5.53
C ALA A 74 2.31 -3.36 -4.56
N PHE A 75 3.47 -3.96 -4.86
CA PHE A 75 4.67 -3.84 -4.05
C PHE A 75 5.16 -2.39 -3.90
N PHE A 76 5.17 -1.62 -5.00
CA PHE A 76 5.58 -0.21 -4.95
C PHE A 76 4.60 0.66 -4.15
N GLU A 77 3.29 0.46 -4.33
CA GLU A 77 2.28 1.22 -3.59
C GLU A 77 2.34 0.91 -2.09
N ILE A 78 2.53 -0.36 -1.71
CA ILE A 78 2.77 -0.76 -0.31
C ILE A 78 4.02 -0.07 0.25
N ARG A 79 5.13 -0.11 -0.49
CA ARG A 79 6.39 0.49 -0.06
C ARG A 79 6.27 2.00 0.15
N ASP A 80 5.51 2.68 -0.69
CA ASP A 80 5.33 4.13 -0.58
C ASP A 80 4.42 4.50 0.59
N LEU A 81 3.42 3.68 0.92
CA LEU A 81 2.66 3.84 2.18
C LEU A 81 3.52 3.54 3.42
N LEU A 82 4.36 2.50 3.40
CA LEU A 82 5.31 2.24 4.49
C LEU A 82 6.26 3.42 4.72
N LYS A 83 6.78 4.05 3.66
CA LYS A 83 7.60 5.27 3.78
C LYS A 83 6.82 6.43 4.41
N LYS A 84 5.53 6.59 4.07
CA LYS A 84 4.64 7.59 4.69
C LYS A 84 4.50 7.31 6.19
N ILE A 85 4.29 6.06 6.60
CA ILE A 85 4.23 5.65 8.02
C ILE A 85 5.53 5.96 8.76
N VAL A 86 6.69 5.67 8.16
CA VAL A 86 7.99 5.99 8.75
C VAL A 86 8.16 7.51 8.92
N LYS A 87 7.69 8.31 7.96
CA LYS A 87 7.70 9.77 8.04
C LYS A 87 6.78 10.29 9.15
N GLU A 88 5.59 9.71 9.29
CA GLU A 88 4.64 10.02 10.37
C GLU A 88 5.22 9.65 11.75
N ASN A 89 5.89 8.49 11.88
CA ASN A 89 6.56 8.11 13.11
C ASN A 89 7.71 9.07 13.51
N LYS A 90 8.34 9.75 12.55
CA LYS A 90 9.33 10.81 12.83
C LYS A 90 8.68 12.09 13.38
N ALA A 91 7.36 12.27 13.28
CA ALA A 91 6.65 13.42 13.85
C ALA A 91 6.73 13.44 15.38
N PHE A 92 6.61 12.27 16.02
CA PHE A 92 6.69 12.12 17.47
C PHE A 92 8.03 12.57 18.06
N LYS A 93 9.11 12.53 17.28
CA LYS A 93 10.44 12.96 17.73
C LYS A 93 10.60 14.49 17.87
N VAL A 94 9.64 15.28 17.39
CA VAL A 94 9.73 16.76 17.41
C VAL A 94 9.46 17.34 18.80
N LYS A 95 9.04 16.53 19.79
CA LYS A 95 8.73 16.98 21.16
C LYS A 95 7.85 18.25 21.15
N LEU A 96 6.76 18.19 20.38
CA LEU A 96 5.78 19.29 20.31
C LEU A 96 4.98 19.41 21.60
N LEU A 97 4.63 18.25 22.17
CA LEU A 97 3.94 18.15 23.44
C LEU A 97 4.96 17.82 24.54
N PRO A 98 4.73 18.34 25.76
CA PRO A 98 5.56 18.02 26.91
C PRO A 98 5.36 16.55 27.29
N THR A 99 6.47 15.80 27.34
CA THR A 99 6.47 14.38 27.72
C THR A 99 6.89 14.16 29.18
N GLU A 100 7.24 15.22 29.91
CA GLU A 100 7.68 15.15 31.30
C GLU A 100 6.48 14.95 32.23
N GLU A 101 6.50 13.97 33.14
CA GLU A 101 5.34 13.49 33.93
C GLU A 101 4.58 14.55 34.75
N LYS A 102 5.14 15.75 34.98
CA LYS A 102 4.56 16.77 35.87
C LYS A 102 4.23 18.12 35.21
N HIS A 103 4.29 18.21 33.89
CA HIS A 103 3.94 19.43 33.20
C HIS A 103 2.42 19.52 32.98
N LEU A 104 1.79 20.44 33.71
CA LEU A 104 0.41 20.88 33.52
C LEU A 104 0.38 21.92 32.39
N ILE A 105 -0.68 21.91 31.59
CA ILE A 105 -0.89 22.80 30.46
C ILE A 105 -2.02 23.74 30.83
N LEU A 106 -1.70 25.03 31.00
CA LEU A 106 -2.67 26.08 31.23
C LEU A 106 -3.45 26.39 29.94
N PRO A 107 -4.69 26.89 30.02
CA PRO A 107 -5.47 27.25 28.84
C PRO A 107 -4.80 28.29 27.91
N ALA A 108 -3.90 29.12 28.46
CA ALA A 108 -3.07 30.06 27.69
C ALA A 108 -2.00 29.33 26.85
N GLU A 109 -1.34 28.33 27.43
CA GLU A 109 -0.27 27.55 26.79
C GLU A 109 -0.77 26.70 25.62
N VAL A 110 -2.06 26.31 25.62
CA VAL A 110 -2.70 25.67 24.45
C VAL A 110 -2.63 26.56 23.20
N SER A 111 -2.69 27.88 23.36
CA SER A 111 -2.53 28.83 22.24
C SER A 111 -1.09 28.86 21.74
N ASP A 112 -0.11 28.78 22.63
CA ASP A 112 1.31 28.72 22.28
C ASP A 112 1.67 27.41 21.57
N ILE A 113 1.11 26.29 22.02
CA ILE A 113 1.23 25.00 21.33
C ILE A 113 0.67 25.09 19.92
N HIS A 114 -0.53 25.68 19.75
CA HIS A 114 -1.12 25.87 18.43
C HIS A 114 -0.24 26.72 17.50
N LEU A 115 0.34 27.81 18.00
CA LEU A 115 1.26 28.66 17.24
C LEU A 115 2.55 27.93 16.88
N LYS A 116 3.13 27.16 17.82
CA LYS A 116 4.34 26.36 17.60
C LYS A 116 4.13 25.26 16.57
N VAL A 117 2.95 24.64 16.52
CA VAL A 117 2.61 23.65 15.50
C VAL A 117 2.41 24.34 14.14
N THR A 118 1.78 25.52 14.14
CA THR A 118 1.46 26.30 12.93
C THR A 118 2.68 27.01 12.34
N SER A 119 3.79 27.17 13.05
CA SER A 119 5.03 27.70 12.49
C SER A 119 5.86 26.65 11.73
N LEU A 120 5.55 25.36 11.87
CA LEU A 120 6.31 24.26 11.26
C LEU A 120 5.85 23.92 9.83
N ASP A 121 6.05 24.84 8.88
CA ASP A 121 5.49 24.79 7.51
C ASP A 121 5.61 23.43 6.80
N LYS A 122 6.80 22.82 6.75
CA LYS A 122 7.00 21.55 6.00
C LYS A 122 6.42 20.31 6.68
N ARG A 123 5.93 20.42 7.92
CA ARG A 123 5.47 19.27 8.73
C ARG A 123 3.97 19.32 9.06
N LYS A 124 3.28 20.42 8.73
CA LYS A 124 1.83 20.62 8.98
C LYS A 124 0.94 19.53 8.40
N GLU A 125 1.38 18.89 7.32
CA GLU A 125 0.60 17.85 6.64
C GLU A 125 0.56 16.51 7.37
N LEU A 126 1.46 16.31 8.35
CA LEU A 126 1.54 15.08 9.14
C LEU A 126 0.30 14.90 10.03
N LEU A 127 -0.18 13.67 10.15
CA LEU A 127 -1.41 13.33 10.87
C LEU A 127 -1.36 13.78 12.33
N LEU A 128 -0.23 13.57 13.01
CA LEU A 128 -0.06 14.00 14.40
C LEU A 128 -0.25 15.51 14.56
N PHE A 129 0.35 16.30 13.65
CA PHE A 129 0.35 17.76 13.77
C PHE A 129 -1.04 18.33 13.45
N LYS A 130 -1.73 17.75 12.46
CA LYS A 130 -3.15 18.03 12.20
C LYS A 130 -4.02 17.72 13.41
N MET A 131 -3.82 16.58 14.06
CA MET A 131 -4.59 16.18 15.23
C MET A 131 -4.42 17.19 16.37
N ILE A 132 -3.18 17.52 16.73
CA ILE A 132 -2.88 18.53 17.76
C ILE A 132 -3.50 19.88 17.40
N THR A 133 -3.37 20.31 16.14
CA THR A 133 -3.91 21.60 15.67
C THR A 133 -5.43 21.66 15.85
N LYS A 134 -6.14 20.61 15.43
CA LYS A 134 -7.61 20.53 15.55
C LYS A 134 -8.06 20.46 17.01
N ALA A 135 -7.37 19.69 17.84
CA ALA A 135 -7.63 19.62 19.28
C ALA A 135 -7.47 20.99 19.95
N CYS A 136 -6.34 21.67 19.74
CA CYS A 136 -6.09 23.00 20.29
C CYS A 136 -7.12 24.03 19.80
N LEU A 137 -7.48 24.03 18.51
CA LEU A 137 -8.49 24.94 17.97
C LEU A 137 -9.86 24.72 18.61
N LYS A 138 -10.29 23.46 18.75
CA LYS A 138 -11.57 23.13 19.37
C LYS A 138 -11.62 23.58 20.82
N PHE A 139 -10.58 23.31 21.61
CA PHE A 139 -10.52 23.74 23.00
C PHE A 139 -10.42 25.26 23.17
N ARG A 140 -9.71 25.96 22.28
CA ARG A 140 -9.70 27.44 22.29
C ARG A 140 -11.10 28.02 22.08
N ALA A 141 -11.93 27.37 21.26
CA ALA A 141 -13.28 27.81 20.99
C ALA A 141 -14.26 27.51 22.13
N THR A 142 -14.16 26.34 22.77
CA THR A 142 -15.22 25.87 23.69
C THR A 142 -14.79 25.68 25.13
N LYS A 143 -13.48 25.71 25.42
CA LYS A 143 -12.89 25.49 26.75
C LYS A 143 -13.34 24.18 27.42
N SER A 144 -13.78 23.22 26.61
CA SER A 144 -14.34 21.94 27.06
C SER A 144 -13.41 20.80 26.70
N ILE A 145 -12.89 20.09 27.71
CA ILE A 145 -12.13 18.83 27.53
C ILE A 145 -12.98 17.74 26.85
N PRO A 146 -14.24 17.48 27.26
CA PRO A 146 -15.09 16.50 26.59
C PRO A 146 -15.22 16.75 25.08
N GLU A 147 -15.42 18.00 24.68
CA GLU A 147 -15.50 18.35 23.25
C GLU A 147 -14.16 18.20 22.51
N MET A 148 -13.02 18.38 23.21
CA MET A 148 -11.70 18.11 22.63
C MET A 148 -11.51 16.60 22.37
N ILE A 149 -11.94 15.74 23.30
CA ILE A 149 -11.89 14.28 23.13
C ILE A 149 -12.77 13.85 21.94
N GLU A 150 -13.98 14.42 21.83
CA GLU A 150 -14.90 14.14 20.74
C GLU A 150 -14.28 14.45 19.37
N ILE A 151 -13.70 15.66 19.19
CA ILE A 151 -13.08 16.03 17.90
C ILE A 151 -11.88 15.14 17.56
N ILE A 152 -11.11 14.68 18.56
CA ILE A 152 -9.99 13.76 18.34
C ILE A 152 -10.50 12.40 17.89
N SER A 153 -11.60 11.90 18.47
CA SER A 153 -12.21 10.64 18.04
C SER A 153 -12.72 10.74 16.61
N ILE A 154 -13.53 11.76 16.30
CA ILE A 154 -14.05 12.03 14.96
C ILE A 154 -12.90 12.12 13.95
N GLN A 155 -11.85 12.85 14.27
CA GLN A 155 -10.71 13.00 13.37
C GLN A 155 -9.92 11.69 13.19
N THR A 156 -9.84 10.85 14.22
CA THR A 156 -9.20 9.55 14.14
C THR A 156 -9.96 8.65 13.16
N ASP A 157 -11.29 8.65 13.24
CA ASP A 157 -12.14 7.84 12.36
C ASP A 157 -12.05 8.32 10.91
N ILE A 158 -12.12 9.63 10.67
CA ILE A 158 -11.89 10.22 9.34
C ILE A 158 -10.51 9.83 8.78
N ASN A 159 -9.45 9.86 9.62
CA ASN A 159 -8.11 9.49 9.18
C ASN A 159 -8.01 8.00 8.81
N LYS A 160 -8.73 7.12 9.53
CA LYS A 160 -8.79 5.69 9.22
C LYS A 160 -9.52 5.45 7.89
N GLU A 161 -10.68 6.07 7.68
CA GLU A 161 -11.43 5.96 6.42
C GLU A 161 -10.59 6.41 5.21
N LEU A 162 -9.87 7.54 5.35
CA LEU A 162 -8.94 8.01 4.31
C LEU A 162 -7.79 7.02 4.08
N SER A 163 -7.25 6.42 5.13
CA SER A 163 -6.20 5.40 5.06
C SER A 163 -6.68 4.12 4.37
N GLU A 164 -7.91 3.70 4.63
CA GLU A 164 -8.54 2.56 3.95
C GLU A 164 -8.78 2.84 2.46
N SER A 165 -9.17 4.07 2.13
CA SER A 165 -9.32 4.54 0.75
C SER A 165 -7.99 4.55 0.01
N ASP A 166 -6.89 4.96 0.66
CA ASP A 166 -5.54 4.92 0.11
C ASP A 166 -5.11 3.50 -0.26
N GLN A 167 -5.54 2.49 0.51
CA GLN A 167 -5.25 1.06 0.30
C GLN A 167 -6.16 0.38 -0.73
N SER A 168 -7.18 1.05 -1.25
CA SER A 168 -8.16 0.46 -2.18
C SER A 168 -7.53 -0.23 -3.39
N ASN A 169 -6.52 0.39 -4.01
CA ASN A 169 -5.85 -0.16 -5.19
C ASN A 169 -4.99 -1.38 -4.84
N ILE A 170 -4.31 -1.39 -3.69
CA ILE A 170 -3.55 -2.56 -3.22
C ILE A 170 -4.48 -3.75 -2.99
N ARG A 171 -5.65 -3.49 -2.36
CA ARG A 171 -6.68 -4.51 -2.13
C ARG A 171 -7.21 -5.09 -3.45
N TYR A 172 -7.47 -4.22 -4.41
CA TYR A 172 -7.85 -4.61 -5.76
C TYR A 172 -6.76 -5.48 -6.41
N LEU A 173 -5.50 -5.04 -6.41
CA LEU A 173 -4.39 -5.79 -7.00
C LEU A 173 -4.15 -7.14 -6.33
N THR A 174 -4.30 -7.23 -5.01
CA THR A 174 -4.19 -8.49 -4.25
C THR A 174 -5.24 -9.51 -4.71
N TRP A 175 -6.43 -9.05 -5.13
CA TRP A 175 -7.43 -9.91 -5.76
C TRP A 175 -7.11 -10.20 -7.24
N VAL A 176 -6.63 -9.20 -7.99
CA VAL A 176 -6.32 -9.35 -9.42
C VAL A 176 -5.22 -10.38 -9.69
N ILE A 177 -4.14 -10.40 -8.91
CA ILE A 177 -3.00 -11.29 -9.11
C ILE A 177 -3.43 -12.77 -9.26
N PRO A 178 -4.13 -13.38 -8.28
CA PRO A 178 -4.58 -14.76 -8.42
C PRO A 178 -5.60 -14.95 -9.55
N SER A 179 -6.46 -13.95 -9.80
CA SER A 179 -7.42 -14.00 -10.92
C SER A 179 -6.74 -14.05 -12.29
N ILE A 180 -5.63 -13.33 -12.50
CA ILE A 180 -4.86 -13.40 -13.75
C ILE A 180 -4.35 -14.83 -13.98
N GLY A 181 -3.80 -15.48 -12.95
CA GLY A 181 -3.36 -16.86 -13.09
C GLY A 181 -4.49 -17.84 -13.36
N PHE A 182 -5.66 -17.66 -12.71
CA PHE A 182 -6.85 -18.46 -13.02
C PHE A 182 -7.28 -18.31 -14.48
N VAL A 183 -7.30 -17.08 -15.00
CA VAL A 183 -7.54 -16.81 -16.43
C VAL A 183 -6.53 -17.54 -17.29
N GLY A 184 -5.25 -17.56 -16.90
CA GLY A 184 -4.21 -18.29 -17.60
C GLY A 184 -4.48 -19.79 -17.69
N THR A 185 -4.87 -20.42 -16.58
CA THR A 185 -5.27 -21.84 -16.57
C THR A 185 -6.47 -22.10 -17.46
N VAL A 186 -7.52 -21.26 -17.41
CA VAL A 186 -8.71 -21.42 -18.25
C VAL A 186 -8.34 -21.36 -19.74
N LEU A 187 -7.49 -20.39 -20.14
CA LEU A 187 -7.02 -20.27 -21.51
C LEU A 187 -6.18 -21.48 -21.94
N GLY A 188 -5.27 -21.95 -21.08
CA GLY A 188 -4.42 -23.10 -21.40
C GLY A 188 -5.19 -24.42 -21.47
N ILE A 189 -6.15 -24.66 -20.58
CA ILE A 189 -7.05 -25.82 -20.64
C ILE A 189 -7.89 -25.78 -21.93
N SER A 190 -8.43 -24.61 -22.29
CA SER A 190 -9.20 -24.45 -23.54
C SER A 190 -8.35 -24.79 -24.76
N GLN A 191 -7.10 -24.35 -24.81
CA GLN A 191 -6.17 -24.67 -25.89
C GLN A 191 -5.84 -26.16 -25.94
N ALA A 192 -5.54 -26.78 -24.78
CA ALA A 192 -5.28 -28.21 -24.69
C ALA A 192 -6.47 -29.05 -25.20
N LEU A 193 -7.71 -28.62 -24.92
CA LEU A 193 -8.92 -29.30 -25.41
C LEU A 193 -9.08 -29.19 -26.93
N MET A 194 -8.72 -28.05 -27.53
CA MET A 194 -8.72 -27.89 -28.99
C MET A 194 -7.69 -28.81 -29.65
N ILE A 195 -6.52 -28.95 -29.02
CA ILE A 195 -5.42 -29.82 -29.49
C ILE A 195 -5.80 -31.30 -29.34
N ALA A 196 -6.65 -31.66 -28.38
CA ALA A 196 -7.02 -33.05 -28.11
C ALA A 196 -7.52 -33.81 -29.34
N ASN A 197 -8.18 -33.13 -30.29
CA ASN A 197 -8.65 -33.73 -31.53
C ASN A 197 -7.51 -34.22 -32.46
N SER A 198 -6.30 -33.70 -32.29
CA SER A 198 -5.11 -34.14 -33.04
C SER A 198 -4.49 -35.44 -32.51
N GLY A 199 -4.80 -35.84 -31.27
CA GLY A 199 -4.20 -37.00 -30.62
C GLY A 199 -2.75 -36.82 -30.14
N ASP A 200 -2.16 -35.62 -30.28
CA ASP A 200 -0.80 -35.34 -29.83
C ASP A 200 -0.73 -35.15 -28.31
N MET A 201 -0.49 -36.25 -27.60
CA MET A 201 -0.41 -36.26 -26.14
C MET A 201 0.75 -35.41 -25.60
N ASN A 202 1.85 -35.30 -26.34
CA ASN A 202 3.00 -34.48 -25.91
C ASN A 202 2.62 -32.99 -25.95
N LEU A 203 1.93 -32.56 -27.01
CA LEU A 203 1.49 -31.19 -27.14
C LEU A 203 0.39 -30.82 -26.13
N ILE A 204 -0.54 -31.73 -25.85
CA ILE A 204 -1.57 -31.55 -24.82
C ILE A 204 -0.93 -31.35 -23.44
N THR A 205 -0.01 -32.24 -23.06
CA THR A 205 0.64 -32.20 -21.75
C THR A 205 1.55 -30.98 -21.58
N ALA A 206 2.26 -30.56 -22.64
CA ALA A 206 3.05 -29.34 -22.63
C ALA A 206 2.17 -28.09 -22.42
N THR A 207 1.07 -27.97 -23.17
CA THR A 207 0.13 -26.84 -23.07
C THR A 207 -0.49 -26.76 -21.69
N LEU A 208 -0.91 -27.90 -21.14
CA LEU A 208 -1.50 -27.98 -19.80
C LEU A 208 -0.46 -27.65 -18.71
N GLY A 209 0.79 -28.05 -18.90
CA GLY A 209 1.90 -27.70 -18.02
C GLY A 209 2.09 -26.18 -17.89
N VAL A 210 2.15 -25.46 -19.01
CA VAL A 210 2.26 -24.00 -19.01
C VAL A 210 1.03 -23.35 -18.36
N ALA A 211 -0.17 -23.88 -18.60
CA ALA A 211 -1.40 -23.42 -17.98
C ALA A 211 -1.29 -23.44 -16.45
N PHE A 212 -0.89 -24.59 -15.88
CA PHE A 212 -0.72 -24.73 -14.42
C PHE A 212 0.40 -23.86 -13.87
N ASP A 213 1.49 -23.67 -14.61
CA ASP A 213 2.58 -22.77 -14.21
C ASP A 213 2.08 -21.33 -14.02
N THR A 214 1.23 -20.84 -14.92
CA THR A 214 0.68 -19.48 -14.82
C THR A 214 -0.06 -19.25 -13.49
N THR A 215 -0.80 -20.27 -13.04
CA THR A 215 -1.51 -20.25 -11.75
C THR A 215 -0.57 -20.46 -10.58
N LEU A 216 0.41 -21.36 -10.69
CA LEU A 216 1.37 -21.58 -9.62
C LEU A 216 2.15 -20.30 -9.30
N VAL A 217 2.65 -19.61 -10.33
CA VAL A 217 3.35 -18.33 -10.19
C VAL A 217 2.44 -17.28 -9.58
N SER A 218 1.19 -17.14 -10.06
CA SER A 218 0.28 -16.13 -9.53
C SER A 218 -0.08 -16.35 -8.06
N LEU A 219 -0.29 -17.60 -7.64
CA LEU A 219 -0.60 -17.94 -6.25
C LEU A 219 0.60 -17.67 -5.34
N LEU A 220 1.82 -18.05 -5.75
CA LEU A 220 3.03 -17.77 -4.98
C LEU A 220 3.24 -16.26 -4.79
N LEU A 221 3.10 -15.48 -5.87
CA LEU A 221 3.22 -14.03 -5.80
C LEU A 221 2.10 -13.39 -4.96
N SER A 222 0.88 -13.92 -5.05
CA SER A 222 -0.27 -13.47 -4.25
C SER A 222 -0.02 -13.67 -2.75
N ILE A 223 0.52 -14.82 -2.33
CA ILE A 223 0.87 -15.08 -0.93
C ILE A 223 1.89 -14.05 -0.44
N ILE A 224 2.92 -13.77 -1.23
CA ILE A 224 3.96 -12.80 -0.88
C ILE A 224 3.35 -11.40 -0.71
N ILE A 225 2.54 -10.93 -1.67
CA ILE A 225 1.92 -9.60 -1.59
C ILE A 225 0.91 -9.51 -0.44
N MET A 226 0.10 -10.55 -0.22
CA MET A 226 -0.86 -10.58 0.88
C MET A 226 -0.15 -10.43 2.22
N TRP A 227 1.01 -11.08 2.41
CA TRP A 227 1.81 -10.91 3.63
C TRP A 227 2.28 -9.46 3.82
N TYR A 228 2.81 -8.82 2.77
CA TYR A 228 3.20 -7.40 2.83
C TYR A 228 2.00 -6.48 3.10
N TYR A 229 0.85 -6.74 2.46
CA TYR A 229 -0.36 -5.98 2.66
C TYR A 229 -0.89 -6.09 4.08
N HIS A 230 -0.91 -7.30 4.65
CA HIS A 230 -1.29 -7.51 6.05
C HIS A 230 -0.35 -6.78 7.01
N SER A 231 0.97 -6.82 6.77
CA SER A 231 1.93 -6.07 7.59
C SER A 231 1.70 -4.55 7.49
N LEU A 232 1.39 -4.03 6.30
CA LEU A 232 1.07 -2.61 6.11
C LEU A 232 -0.18 -2.20 6.91
N GLN A 233 -1.25 -2.99 6.86
CA GLN A 233 -2.48 -2.74 7.62
C GLN A 233 -2.19 -2.62 9.12
N LYS A 234 -1.45 -3.60 9.66
CA LYS A 234 -1.04 -3.59 11.06
C LYS A 234 -0.28 -2.30 11.45
N GLU A 235 0.69 -1.89 10.63
CA GLU A 235 1.46 -0.67 10.90
C GLU A 235 0.60 0.61 10.83
N LEU A 236 -0.39 0.66 9.94
CA LEU A 236 -1.34 1.79 9.85
C LEU A 236 -2.25 1.85 11.07
N ASP A 237 -2.80 0.72 11.50
CA ASP A 237 -3.65 0.66 12.70
C ASP A 237 -2.87 1.08 13.95
N LEU A 238 -1.63 0.58 14.10
CA LEU A 238 -0.73 0.98 15.17
C LEU A 238 -0.40 2.47 15.12
N LEU A 239 -0.17 3.04 13.93
CA LEU A 239 0.09 4.47 13.78
C LEU A 239 -1.12 5.30 14.24
N HIS A 240 -2.32 4.97 13.78
CA HIS A 240 -3.54 5.69 14.17
C HIS A 240 -3.80 5.61 15.67
N ALA A 241 -3.65 4.42 16.26
CA ALA A 241 -3.77 4.22 17.70
C ALA A 241 -2.74 5.07 18.47
N LYS A 242 -1.46 5.00 18.08
CA LYS A 242 -0.36 5.74 18.70
C LYS A 242 -0.53 7.26 18.61
N ILE A 243 -1.06 7.78 17.49
CA ILE A 243 -1.37 9.22 17.38
C ILE A 243 -2.44 9.61 18.38
N LYS A 244 -3.56 8.87 18.43
CA LYS A 244 -4.68 9.16 19.34
C LYS A 244 -4.22 9.12 20.79
N ASP A 245 -3.53 8.04 21.17
CA ASP A 245 -2.99 7.82 22.50
C ASP A 245 -2.03 8.94 22.94
N HIS A 246 -1.05 9.27 22.09
CA HIS A 246 -0.08 10.33 22.38
C HIS A 246 -0.73 11.69 22.62
N VAL A 247 -1.78 12.05 21.85
CA VAL A 247 -2.50 13.31 22.04
C VAL A 247 -3.36 13.28 23.31
N ILE A 248 -4.00 12.17 23.65
CA ILE A 248 -4.76 12.05 24.90
C ILE A 248 -3.82 12.21 26.10
N GLU A 249 -2.72 11.45 26.15
CA GLU A 249 -1.81 11.45 27.30
C GLU A 249 -1.00 12.75 27.46
N ASN A 250 -0.54 13.33 26.34
CA ASN A 250 0.42 14.44 26.38
C ASN A 250 -0.22 15.81 26.10
N LEU A 251 -1.51 15.86 25.76
CA LEU A 251 -2.27 17.11 25.65
C LEU A 251 -3.48 17.09 26.58
N ILE A 252 -4.42 16.15 26.42
CA ILE A 252 -5.71 16.20 27.11
C ILE A 252 -5.56 16.02 28.62
N ASN A 253 -4.90 14.95 29.05
CA ASN A 253 -4.76 14.59 30.48
C ASN A 253 -3.95 15.61 31.29
N ARG A 254 -3.35 16.60 30.62
CA ARG A 254 -2.50 17.62 31.23
C ARG A 254 -3.14 18.99 31.24
N ILE A 255 -4.29 19.19 30.58
CA ILE A 255 -5.00 20.46 30.60
C ILE A 255 -5.71 20.60 31.94
N GLU A 256 -5.43 21.69 32.64
CA GLU A 256 -6.13 22.08 33.86
C GLU A 256 -7.13 23.20 33.51
N ILE A 257 -8.39 23.02 33.91
CA ILE A 257 -9.43 24.04 33.77
C ILE A 257 -9.56 24.69 35.15
N GLU A 258 -9.21 25.97 35.26
CA GLU A 258 -9.51 26.81 36.43
C GLU A 258 -11.01 27.07 36.59
#